data_AF-B9WGV6-F1
#
_entry.id   AF-B9WGV6-F1
#
_cell.length_a   1.000
_cell.length_b   1.000
_cell.length_c   1.000
_cell.angle_alpha   90.00
_cell.angle_beta   90.00
_cell.angle_gamma   90.00
#
_symmetry.space_group_name_H-M   'P 1'
#
loop_
_entity.id
_entity.type
_entity.pdbx_description
1 polymer ?
#
loop_
_entity_poly.entity_id
_entity_poly.type
_entity_poly.pdbx_seq_one_letter_code
_entity_poly.pdbx_strand_id
1 'polypeptide(L)'
;MSDNILRDRLGPEKFAKALEFYDADQELTQEDRVQIRDDLKEVLVGDNLASYGSGLIGFLMPTLYMRFFRKGSVNGKSFFQKPVLSGAIGLANMMVTHRVYSQKLFNEKMNSGLPQRQLNVWKAMEQRSLGVYMFYYAKTAQDPKFKLEDPREYTEENRLKVRFDPEKYREGHPQELSTWDRIRLSNGYDITEEKKTAWDDIRSK
;
A
#
# COMPACT_ATOMS: atom_id res chain seq x y z
N MET A 1 27.47 -13.44 13.28
CA MET A 1 26.69 -12.38 12.60
C MET A 1 26.79 -12.67 11.11
N SER A 2 25.70 -12.56 10.36
CA SER A 2 25.79 -12.78 8.92
C SER A 2 26.33 -11.51 8.27
N ASP A 3 27.15 -11.63 7.22
CA ASP A 3 27.71 -10.45 6.53
C ASP A 3 26.61 -9.59 5.84
N ASN A 4 25.37 -10.10 5.80
CA ASN A 4 24.22 -9.41 5.22
C ASN A 4 23.37 -8.76 6.32
N ILE A 5 23.44 -7.43 6.38
CA ILE A 5 22.71 -6.61 7.38
C ILE A 5 21.19 -6.78 7.26
N LEU A 6 20.69 -6.96 6.03
CA LEU A 6 19.26 -7.11 5.79
C LEU A 6 18.74 -8.42 6.39
N ARG A 7 19.52 -9.51 6.26
CA ARG A 7 19.24 -10.81 6.89
C ARG A 7 19.24 -10.71 8.41
N ASP A 8 20.21 -10.01 8.99
CA ASP A 8 20.31 -9.83 10.44
C ASP A 8 19.11 -9.04 10.99
N ARG A 9 18.57 -8.07 10.24
CA ARG A 9 17.38 -7.29 10.64
C ARG A 9 16.05 -8.00 10.45
N LEU A 10 15.86 -8.65 9.30
CA LEU A 10 14.61 -9.31 8.96
C LEU A 10 14.47 -10.66 9.67
N GLY A 11 15.59 -11.27 10.02
CA GLY A 11 15.65 -12.68 10.40
C GLY A 11 15.64 -13.60 9.17
N PRO A 12 16.05 -14.87 9.34
CA PRO A 12 16.30 -15.78 8.23
C PRO A 12 15.05 -16.09 7.39
N GLU A 13 13.88 -16.26 8.00
CA GLU A 13 12.65 -16.64 7.27
C GLU A 13 12.16 -15.50 6.36
N LYS A 14 12.08 -14.28 6.89
CA LYS A 14 11.66 -13.11 6.10
C LYS A 14 12.67 -12.75 5.03
N PHE A 15 13.96 -12.95 5.32
CA PHE A 15 15.00 -12.79 4.32
C PHE A 15 14.85 -13.81 3.17
N ALA A 16 14.57 -15.08 3.48
CA ALA A 16 14.33 -16.08 2.44
C ALA A 16 13.12 -15.72 1.56
N LYS A 17 12.00 -15.27 2.14
CA LYS A 17 10.84 -14.78 1.38
C LYS A 17 11.17 -13.57 0.50
N ALA A 18 12.02 -12.66 0.98
CA ALA A 18 12.47 -11.53 0.19
C ALA A 18 13.31 -11.99 -1.03
N LEU A 19 14.14 -13.02 -0.86
CA LEU A 19 14.88 -13.64 -1.97
C LEU A 19 13.95 -14.33 -2.96
N GLU A 20 12.99 -15.12 -2.49
CA GLU A 20 12.00 -15.80 -3.33
C GLU A 20 11.21 -14.79 -4.19
N PHE A 21 10.79 -13.68 -3.58
CA PHE A 21 10.13 -12.60 -4.31
C PHE A 21 11.06 -11.92 -5.31
N TYR A 22 12.29 -11.60 -4.91
CA TYR A 22 13.26 -10.96 -5.78
C TYR A 22 13.56 -11.81 -7.01
N ASP A 23 13.87 -13.09 -6.83
CA ASP A 23 14.21 -14.01 -7.92
C ASP A 23 13.04 -14.15 -8.90
N ALA A 24 11.81 -14.29 -8.39
CA ALA A 24 10.61 -14.33 -9.22
C ALA A 24 10.37 -13.01 -9.98
N ASP A 25 10.61 -11.86 -9.35
CA ASP A 25 10.42 -10.54 -9.97
C ASP A 25 11.41 -10.28 -11.12
N GLN A 26 12.62 -10.83 -11.05
CA GLN A 26 13.63 -10.69 -12.11
C GLN A 26 13.22 -11.38 -13.42
N GLU A 27 12.38 -12.41 -13.36
CA GLU A 27 11.89 -13.13 -14.55
C GLU A 27 10.81 -12.36 -15.32
N LEU A 28 10.24 -11.30 -14.73
CA LEU A 28 9.13 -10.56 -15.33
C LEU A 28 9.58 -9.61 -16.45
N THR A 29 8.82 -9.60 -17.54
CA THR A 29 8.93 -8.56 -18.57
C THR A 29 8.25 -7.26 -18.11
N GLN A 30 8.38 -6.19 -18.91
CA GLN A 30 7.71 -4.94 -18.61
C GLN A 30 6.18 -5.06 -18.74
N GLU A 31 5.72 -5.83 -19.73
CA GLU A 31 4.31 -6.13 -19.95
C GLU A 31 3.73 -6.95 -18.78
N ASP A 32 4.48 -7.93 -18.28
CA ASP A 32 4.08 -8.70 -17.08
C ASP A 32 3.87 -7.77 -15.88
N ARG A 33 4.73 -6.77 -15.69
CA ARG A 33 4.62 -5.80 -14.58
C ARG A 33 3.38 -4.92 -14.71
N VAL A 34 3.03 -4.52 -15.93
CA VAL A 34 1.79 -3.77 -16.21
C VAL A 34 0.58 -4.64 -15.87
N GLN A 35 0.57 -5.90 -16.29
CA GLN A 35 -0.53 -6.83 -16.01
C GLN A 35 -0.67 -7.10 -14.51
N ILE A 36 0.44 -7.39 -13.82
CA ILE A 36 0.43 -7.61 -12.36
C ILE A 36 -0.08 -6.37 -11.62
N ARG A 37 0.30 -5.15 -12.05
CA ARG A 37 -0.26 -3.91 -11.47
C ARG A 37 -1.78 -3.86 -11.61
N ASP A 38 -2.30 -4.12 -12.80
CA ASP A 38 -3.72 -4.02 -13.09
C ASP A 38 -4.52 -5.10 -12.36
N ASP A 39 -3.96 -6.31 -12.28
CA ASP A 39 -4.48 -7.42 -11.51
C ASP A 39 -4.55 -7.13 -10.00
N LEU A 40 -3.47 -6.58 -9.43
CA LEU A 40 -3.42 -6.18 -8.03
C LEU A 40 -4.44 -5.09 -7.74
N LYS A 41 -4.60 -4.13 -8.67
CA LYS A 41 -5.62 -3.08 -8.56
C LYS A 41 -7.02 -3.69 -8.57
N GLU A 42 -7.31 -4.65 -9.44
CA GLU A 42 -8.61 -5.33 -9.49
C GLU A 42 -8.90 -6.06 -8.17
N VAL A 43 -7.96 -6.86 -7.67
CA VAL A 43 -8.10 -7.58 -6.40
C VAL A 43 -8.34 -6.62 -5.23
N LEU A 44 -7.55 -5.54 -5.14
CA LEU A 44 -7.69 -4.54 -4.07
C LEU A 44 -8.99 -3.75 -4.17
N VAL A 45 -9.41 -3.34 -5.37
CA VAL A 45 -10.67 -2.61 -5.56
C VAL A 45 -11.86 -3.51 -5.26
N GLY A 46 -11.85 -4.77 -5.72
CA GLY A 46 -12.91 -5.74 -5.44
C GLY A 46 -13.06 -6.01 -3.95
N ASP A 47 -11.95 -6.24 -3.24
CA ASP A 47 -11.94 -6.43 -1.79
C ASP A 47 -12.44 -5.19 -1.04
N ASN A 48 -11.94 -4.00 -1.38
CA ASN A 48 -12.37 -2.75 -0.76
C ASN A 48 -13.86 -2.48 -0.98
N LEU A 49 -14.39 -2.71 -2.19
CA LEU A 49 -15.82 -2.55 -2.49
C LEU A 49 -16.68 -3.49 -1.64
N ALA A 50 -16.32 -4.78 -1.58
CA ALA A 50 -17.03 -5.75 -0.76
C ALA A 50 -16.99 -5.40 0.73
N SER A 51 -15.82 -5.03 1.23
CA SER A 51 -15.59 -4.74 2.65
C SER A 51 -16.29 -3.47 3.10
N TYR A 52 -16.16 -2.37 2.34
CA TYR A 52 -16.84 -1.11 2.65
C TYR A 52 -18.36 -1.24 2.47
N GLY A 53 -18.83 -1.95 1.44
CA GLY A 53 -20.26 -2.24 1.25
C GLY A 53 -20.84 -3.03 2.43
N SER A 54 -20.16 -4.08 2.88
CA SER A 54 -20.53 -4.87 4.05
C SER A 54 -20.52 -4.04 5.34
N GLY A 55 -19.52 -3.17 5.52
CA GLY A 55 -19.46 -2.25 6.65
C GLY A 55 -20.61 -1.24 6.67
N LEU A 56 -20.98 -0.67 5.51
CA LEU A 56 -22.14 0.21 5.38
C LEU A 56 -23.45 -0.51 5.71
N ILE A 57 -23.63 -1.75 5.23
CA ILE A 57 -24.79 -2.56 5.57
C ILE A 57 -24.83 -2.79 7.08
N GLY A 58 -23.73 -3.24 7.68
CA GLY A 58 -23.62 -3.47 9.13
C GLY A 58 -23.91 -2.23 9.96
N PHE A 59 -23.43 -1.07 9.50
CA PHE A 59 -23.71 0.22 10.12
C PHE A 59 -25.19 0.59 10.06
N LEU A 60 -25.86 0.37 8.93
CA LEU A 60 -27.28 0.69 8.79
C LEU A 60 -28.20 -0.31 9.48
N MET A 61 -27.74 -1.54 9.75
CA MET A 61 -28.58 -2.63 10.28
C MET A 61 -29.36 -2.27 11.56
N PRO A 62 -28.79 -1.67 12.62
CA PRO A 62 -29.57 -1.27 13.79
C PRO A 62 -30.67 -0.25 13.47
N THR A 63 -30.40 0.67 12.55
CA THR A 63 -31.36 1.69 12.11
C THR A 63 -32.49 1.04 11.30
N LEU A 64 -32.16 0.17 10.35
CA LEU A 64 -33.15 -0.61 9.58
C LEU A 64 -33.99 -1.50 10.50
N TYR A 65 -33.36 -2.20 11.44
CA TYR A 65 -34.02 -3.06 12.40
C TYR A 65 -35.05 -2.29 13.25
N MET A 66 -34.64 -1.17 13.83
CA MET A 66 -35.53 -0.36 14.67
C MET A 66 -36.69 0.25 13.87
N ARG A 67 -36.41 0.73 12.65
CA ARG A 67 -37.41 1.42 11.81
C ARG A 67 -38.46 0.47 11.22
N PHE A 68 -38.05 -0.71 10.77
CA PHE A 68 -38.95 -1.64 10.08
C PHE A 68 -39.52 -2.73 10.99
N PHE A 69 -38.77 -3.18 12.00
CA PHE A 69 -39.14 -4.31 12.85
C PHE A 69 -39.46 -3.92 14.30
N ARG A 70 -39.06 -2.72 14.76
CA ARG A 70 -39.28 -2.26 16.14
C ARG A 70 -39.91 -0.86 16.23
N LYS A 71 -41.03 -0.71 15.50
CA LYS A 71 -41.78 0.54 15.23
C LYS A 71 -42.06 1.47 16.42
N GLY A 72 -42.00 0.99 17.67
CA GLY A 72 -42.29 1.77 18.88
C GLY A 72 -41.07 2.36 19.63
N SER A 73 -39.84 2.15 19.16
CA SER A 73 -38.61 2.52 19.91
C SER A 73 -37.68 3.47 19.17
N VAL A 74 -38.16 4.08 18.09
CA VAL A 74 -37.38 4.96 17.21
C VAL A 74 -37.38 6.37 17.78
N ASN A 75 -36.20 6.94 18.04
CA ASN A 75 -36.10 8.36 18.34
C ASN A 75 -36.31 9.15 17.05
N GLY A 76 -37.47 9.82 16.92
CA GLY A 76 -37.84 10.59 15.73
C GLY A 76 -36.92 11.79 15.42
N LYS A 77 -36.07 12.20 16.36
CA LYS A 77 -35.09 13.29 16.18
C LYS A 77 -33.72 12.81 15.68
N SER A 78 -33.47 11.50 15.62
CA SER A 78 -32.18 10.94 15.19
C SER A 78 -32.32 10.19 13.87
N PHE A 79 -31.48 10.53 12.89
CA PHE A 79 -31.39 9.78 11.64
C PHE A 79 -30.79 8.38 11.86
N PHE A 80 -29.78 8.26 12.73
CA PHE A 80 -29.14 6.99 13.09
C PHE A 80 -29.63 6.50 14.45
N GLN A 81 -30.15 5.28 14.49
CA GLN A 81 -30.53 4.64 15.75
C GLN A 81 -29.34 3.86 16.30
N LYS A 82 -28.97 4.10 17.56
CA LYS A 82 -27.83 3.47 18.25
C LYS A 82 -26.51 3.63 17.49
N PRO A 83 -25.94 4.85 17.40
CA PRO A 83 -24.75 5.13 16.58
C PRO A 83 -23.51 4.33 16.99
N VAL A 84 -23.27 4.12 18.30
CA VAL A 84 -22.12 3.32 18.79
C VAL A 84 -22.25 1.86 18.34
N LEU A 85 -23.42 1.26 18.52
CA LEU A 85 -23.68 -0.13 18.09
C LEU A 85 -23.58 -0.27 16.57
N SER A 86 -24.12 0.70 15.83
CA SER A 86 -24.02 0.77 14.37
C SER A 86 -22.56 0.82 13.93
N GLY A 87 -21.74 1.69 14.54
CA GLY A 87 -20.30 1.75 14.28
C GLY A 87 -19.59 0.42 14.55
N ALA A 88 -19.87 -0.20 15.70
CA ALA A 88 -19.26 -1.49 16.07
C ALA A 88 -19.61 -2.62 15.10
N ILE A 89 -20.88 -2.75 14.71
CA ILE A 89 -21.33 -3.78 13.75
C ILE A 89 -20.74 -3.51 12.36
N GLY A 90 -20.75 -2.25 11.91
CA GLY A 90 -20.15 -1.87 10.63
C GLY A 90 -18.66 -2.20 10.56
N LEU A 91 -17.89 -1.86 11.59
CA LEU A 91 -16.45 -2.19 11.65
C LEU A 91 -16.20 -3.70 11.71
N ALA A 92 -16.98 -4.43 12.52
CA ALA A 92 -16.85 -5.88 12.61
C ALA A 92 -17.14 -6.57 11.25
N ASN A 93 -18.22 -6.17 10.59
CA ASN A 93 -18.57 -6.69 9.26
C ASN A 93 -17.48 -6.36 8.23
N MET A 94 -16.97 -5.13 8.21
CA MET A 94 -15.89 -4.73 7.31
C MET A 94 -14.64 -5.59 7.51
N MET A 95 -14.20 -5.81 8.75
CA MET A 95 -13.00 -6.62 9.04
C MET A 95 -13.18 -8.10 8.65
N VAL A 96 -14.35 -8.69 8.93
CA VAL A 96 -14.64 -10.08 8.58
C VAL A 96 -14.71 -10.23 7.06
N THR A 97 -15.43 -9.34 6.38
CA THR A 97 -15.55 -9.36 4.93
C THR A 97 -14.20 -9.16 4.26
N HIS A 98 -13.38 -8.21 4.71
CA HIS A 98 -12.02 -7.99 4.20
C HIS A 98 -11.16 -9.24 4.31
N ARG A 99 -11.16 -9.91 5.46
CA ARG A 99 -10.37 -11.14 5.64
C ARG A 99 -10.81 -12.24 4.66
N VAL A 100 -12.11 -12.42 4.47
CA VAL A 100 -12.65 -13.48 3.61
C VAL A 100 -12.48 -13.15 2.12
N TYR A 101 -12.84 -11.93 1.70
CA TYR A 101 -12.81 -11.53 0.30
C TYR A 101 -11.39 -11.31 -0.22
N SER A 102 -10.49 -10.67 0.55
CA SER A 102 -9.09 -10.55 0.14
C SER A 102 -8.45 -11.93 -0.10
N GLN A 103 -8.74 -12.91 0.76
CA GLN A 103 -8.21 -14.27 0.61
C GLN A 103 -8.84 -14.99 -0.60
N LYS A 104 -10.15 -14.83 -0.77
CA LYS A 104 -10.87 -15.41 -1.92
C LYS A 104 -10.33 -14.86 -3.24
N LEU A 105 -10.28 -13.53 -3.40
CA LEU A 105 -9.83 -12.88 -4.64
C LEU A 105 -8.36 -13.18 -4.94
N PHE A 106 -7.51 -13.21 -3.92
CA PHE A 106 -6.10 -13.61 -4.08
C PHE A 106 -5.98 -15.06 -4.60
N ASN A 107 -6.73 -16.00 -4.00
CA ASN A 107 -6.72 -17.39 -4.42
C ASN A 107 -7.33 -17.59 -5.82
N GLU A 108 -8.45 -16.91 -6.12
CA GLU A 108 -9.05 -16.92 -7.46
C GLU A 108 -8.05 -16.44 -8.51
N LYS A 109 -7.27 -15.39 -8.20
CA LYS A 109 -6.26 -14.89 -9.12
C LYS A 109 -5.11 -15.87 -9.32
N MET A 110 -4.58 -16.49 -8.27
CA MET A 110 -3.57 -17.55 -8.40
C MET A 110 -4.06 -18.77 -9.19
N ASN A 111 -5.37 -19.04 -9.16
CA ASN A 111 -5.99 -20.17 -9.87
C ASN A 111 -6.53 -19.81 -11.27
N SER A 112 -6.37 -18.57 -11.72
CA SER A 112 -6.92 -18.08 -13.00
C SER A 112 -6.16 -18.55 -14.25
N GLY A 113 -5.13 -19.38 -14.10
CA GLY A 113 -4.29 -19.84 -15.21
C GLY A 113 -3.24 -18.81 -15.64
N LEU A 114 -2.70 -18.05 -14.70
CA LEU A 114 -1.64 -17.06 -14.97
C LEU A 114 -0.41 -17.71 -15.63
N PRO A 115 0.30 -16.98 -16.51
CA PRO A 115 1.62 -17.39 -16.99
C PRO A 115 2.54 -17.73 -15.82
N GLN A 116 3.38 -18.75 -15.97
CA GLN A 116 4.20 -19.28 -14.86
C GLN A 116 5.06 -18.21 -14.17
N ARG A 117 5.62 -17.27 -14.94
CA ARG A 117 6.43 -16.15 -14.41
C ARG A 117 5.63 -15.26 -13.47
N GLN A 118 4.42 -14.87 -13.89
CA GLN A 118 3.51 -14.08 -13.06
C GLN A 118 3.05 -14.89 -11.84
N LEU A 119 2.70 -16.16 -12.03
CA LEU A 119 2.27 -17.04 -10.94
C LEU A 119 3.35 -17.20 -9.85
N ASN A 120 4.62 -17.31 -10.24
CA ASN A 120 5.75 -17.41 -9.30
C ASN A 120 5.79 -16.17 -8.39
N VAL A 121 5.64 -14.98 -8.97
CA VAL A 121 5.60 -13.73 -8.21
C VAL A 121 4.38 -13.66 -7.30
N TRP A 122 3.20 -14.00 -7.79
CA TRP A 122 1.98 -14.04 -6.96
C TRP A 122 2.13 -14.97 -5.75
N LYS A 123 2.79 -16.13 -5.90
CA LYS A 123 3.09 -17.03 -4.79
C LYS A 123 4.09 -16.46 -3.78
N ALA A 124 5.04 -15.65 -4.25
CA ALA A 124 6.04 -15.02 -3.41
C ALA A 124 5.54 -13.73 -2.72
N MET A 125 4.40 -13.17 -3.14
CA MET A 125 3.79 -12.01 -2.48
C MET A 125 3.11 -12.39 -1.17
N GLU A 126 3.27 -11.54 -0.15
CA GLU A 126 2.44 -11.62 1.05
C GLU A 126 1.06 -10.99 0.81
N GLN A 127 0.00 -11.80 0.95
CA GLN A 127 -1.40 -11.36 0.74
C GLN A 127 -1.80 -10.13 1.57
N ARG A 128 -1.28 -9.98 2.80
CA ARG A 128 -1.60 -8.82 3.65
C ARG A 128 -0.97 -7.52 3.15
N SER A 129 -0.01 -7.64 2.25
CA SER A 129 0.84 -6.55 1.78
C SER A 129 0.58 -6.23 0.30
N LEU A 130 -0.51 -6.72 -0.31
CA LEU A 130 -0.86 -6.47 -1.73
C LEU A 130 -0.90 -5.00 -2.11
N GLY A 131 -1.28 -4.11 -1.18
CA GLY A 131 -1.23 -2.66 -1.40
C GLY A 131 0.19 -2.15 -1.68
N VAL A 132 1.18 -2.67 -0.95
CA VAL A 132 2.60 -2.31 -1.14
C VAL A 132 3.10 -2.81 -2.49
N TYR A 133 2.76 -4.06 -2.86
CA TYR A 133 3.10 -4.61 -4.17
C TYR A 133 2.43 -3.84 -5.31
N MET A 134 1.18 -3.39 -5.15
CA MET A 134 0.49 -2.57 -6.15
C MET A 134 1.28 -1.28 -6.42
N PHE A 135 1.73 -0.58 -5.38
CA PHE A 135 2.55 0.62 -5.55
C PHE A 135 3.91 0.30 -6.20
N TYR A 136 4.55 -0.80 -5.81
CA TYR A 136 5.80 -1.26 -6.42
C TYR A 136 5.64 -1.52 -7.93
N TYR A 137 4.61 -2.27 -8.33
CA TYR A 137 4.35 -2.54 -9.75
C TYR A 137 3.83 -1.31 -10.49
N ALA A 138 3.10 -0.40 -9.85
CA ALA A 138 2.74 0.88 -10.46
C ALA A 138 3.97 1.71 -10.84
N LYS A 139 5.02 1.69 -10.00
CA LYS A 139 6.29 2.39 -10.29
C LYS A 139 7.15 1.64 -11.30
N THR A 140 7.39 0.35 -11.09
CA THR A 140 8.28 -0.43 -11.97
C THR A 140 7.70 -0.68 -13.35
N ALA A 141 6.37 -0.68 -13.51
CA ALA A 141 5.70 -0.70 -14.82
C ALA A 141 5.88 0.59 -15.62
N GLN A 142 6.18 1.72 -14.96
CA GLN A 142 6.48 2.99 -15.64
C GLN A 142 7.98 3.13 -15.93
N ASP A 143 8.81 2.78 -14.95
CA ASP A 143 10.26 2.88 -15.07
C ASP A 143 10.95 1.65 -14.42
N PRO A 144 11.61 0.79 -15.23
CA PRO A 144 12.36 -0.36 -14.75
C PRO A 144 13.49 -0.03 -13.77
N LYS A 145 13.99 1.21 -13.73
CA LYS A 145 15.01 1.62 -12.75
C LYS A 145 14.49 1.50 -11.31
N PHE A 146 13.17 1.50 -11.11
CA PHE A 146 12.57 1.34 -9.79
C PHE A 146 12.60 -0.09 -9.23
N LYS A 147 13.09 -1.08 -10.01
CA LYS A 147 13.24 -2.46 -9.52
C LYS A 147 14.05 -2.50 -8.24
N LEU A 148 13.70 -3.46 -7.38
CA LEU A 148 14.43 -3.74 -6.15
C LEU A 148 15.86 -4.18 -6.48
N GLU A 149 16.80 -3.78 -5.63
CA GLU A 149 18.16 -4.29 -5.64
C GLU A 149 18.21 -5.68 -5.01
N ASP A 150 19.22 -6.49 -5.34
CA ASP A 150 19.35 -7.84 -4.80
C ASP A 150 19.50 -7.79 -3.27
N PRO A 151 18.58 -8.42 -2.49
CA PRO A 151 18.68 -8.46 -1.05
C PRO A 151 19.98 -9.11 -0.54
N ARG A 152 20.63 -9.97 -1.35
CA ARG A 152 21.91 -10.64 -1.04
C ARG A 152 23.08 -9.67 -0.99
N GLU A 153 23.03 -8.61 -1.80
CA GLU A 153 24.09 -7.61 -1.93
C GLU A 153 23.87 -6.38 -1.02
N TYR A 154 22.87 -6.44 -0.15
CA TYR A 154 22.50 -5.31 0.69
C TYR A 154 23.56 -5.00 1.76
N THR A 155 24.22 -3.84 1.63
CA THR A 155 25.23 -3.34 2.57
C THR A 155 24.74 -2.15 3.42
N GLU A 156 25.52 -1.71 4.42
CA GLU A 156 25.19 -0.48 5.19
C GLU A 156 25.27 0.77 4.29
N GLU A 157 26.07 0.76 3.23
CA GLU A 157 26.10 1.87 2.26
C GLU A 157 24.79 1.96 1.48
N ASN A 158 24.22 0.81 1.06
CA ASN A 158 22.92 0.77 0.40
C ASN A 158 21.79 1.31 1.30
N ARG A 159 21.89 1.14 2.63
CA ARG A 159 20.92 1.72 3.57
C ARG A 159 20.88 3.25 3.52
N LEU A 160 22.01 3.88 3.25
CA LEU A 160 22.15 5.34 3.20
C LEU A 160 21.95 5.89 1.78
N LYS A 161 21.87 5.03 0.76
CA LYS A 161 21.63 5.45 -0.62
C LYS A 161 20.22 6.04 -0.75
N VAL A 162 20.17 7.33 -1.04
CA VAL A 162 18.98 8.01 -1.55
C VAL A 162 19.07 7.95 -3.08
N ARG A 163 18.05 7.41 -3.76
CA ARG A 163 17.99 7.44 -5.23
C ARG A 163 17.82 8.89 -5.69
N PHE A 164 18.89 9.47 -6.23
CA PHE A 164 18.90 10.78 -6.86
C PHE A 164 18.46 10.64 -8.32
N ASP A 165 17.41 11.36 -8.71
CA ASP A 165 16.96 11.44 -10.09
C ASP A 165 17.50 12.74 -10.73
N PRO A 166 18.62 12.68 -11.50
CA PRO A 166 19.25 13.87 -12.07
C PRO A 166 18.34 14.61 -13.06
N GLU A 167 17.36 13.94 -13.67
CA GLU A 167 16.43 14.57 -14.62
C GLU A 167 15.38 15.43 -13.93
N LYS A 168 15.07 15.14 -12.65
CA LYS A 168 14.20 15.97 -11.81
C LYS A 168 14.95 17.08 -11.07
N TYR A 169 16.27 17.00 -11.05
CA TYR A 169 17.11 18.03 -10.46
C TYR A 169 17.18 19.23 -11.41
N ARG A 170 16.63 20.37 -10.99
CA ARG A 170 16.79 21.65 -11.70
C ARG A 170 18.04 22.34 -11.18
N GLU A 171 19.05 22.52 -12.03
CA GLU A 171 20.18 23.39 -11.71
C GLU A 171 19.70 24.84 -11.58
N GLY A 172 20.01 25.49 -10.45
CA GLY A 172 19.66 26.90 -10.23
C GLY A 172 19.37 27.31 -8.78
N HIS A 173 19.52 26.44 -7.78
CA HIS A 173 19.24 26.82 -6.38
C HIS A 173 20.34 27.72 -5.80
N PRO A 174 20.05 28.98 -5.46
CA PRO A 174 21.03 29.91 -4.92
C PRO A 174 21.01 29.84 -3.39
N GLN A 175 21.80 28.94 -2.78
CA GLN A 175 22.33 28.97 -1.39
C GLN A 175 22.83 27.58 -0.96
N GLU A 176 23.63 27.51 0.11
CA GLU A 176 24.04 26.26 0.75
C GLU A 176 22.82 25.45 1.22
N LEU A 177 22.42 24.48 0.40
CA LEU A 177 21.29 23.59 0.68
C LEU A 177 21.55 22.77 1.95
N SER A 178 20.59 22.78 2.88
CA SER A 178 20.61 21.89 4.04
C SER A 178 20.55 20.42 3.59
N THR A 179 21.00 19.49 4.44
CA THR A 179 20.94 18.05 4.14
C THR A 179 19.53 17.60 3.74
N TRP A 180 18.49 18.17 4.35
CA TRP A 180 17.10 17.86 4.03
C TRP A 180 16.64 18.47 2.71
N ASP A 181 17.12 19.65 2.32
CA ASP A 181 16.78 20.25 1.04
C ASP A 181 17.43 19.49 -0.12
N ARG A 182 18.65 19.00 0.08
CA ARG A 182 19.30 18.06 -0.84
C ARG A 182 18.50 16.77 -1.00
N ILE A 183 17.99 16.21 0.11
CA ILE A 183 17.13 15.00 0.09
C ILE A 183 15.77 15.29 -0.58
N ARG A 184 15.16 16.46 -0.37
CA ARG A 184 13.89 16.82 -1.02
C ARG A 184 14.08 17.01 -2.52
N LEU A 185 15.10 17.76 -2.91
CA LEU A 185 15.48 17.92 -4.31
C LEU A 185 15.83 16.61 -4.98
N SER A 186 16.57 15.73 -4.30
CA SER A 186 16.93 14.42 -4.85
C SER A 186 15.71 13.53 -5.11
N ASN A 187 14.61 13.75 -4.37
CA ASN A 187 13.34 13.06 -4.55
C ASN A 187 12.37 13.80 -5.50
N GLY A 188 12.84 14.86 -6.18
CA GLY A 188 12.07 15.60 -7.17
C GLY A 188 11.06 16.60 -6.58
N TYR A 189 11.22 17.00 -5.33
CA TYR A 189 10.45 18.08 -4.73
C TYR A 189 11.11 19.43 -5.04
N ASP A 190 10.31 20.39 -5.52
CA ASP A 190 10.79 21.76 -5.74
C ASP A 190 10.89 22.50 -4.40
N ILE A 191 12.10 22.92 -4.04
CA ILE A 191 12.37 23.70 -2.83
C ILE A 191 12.29 25.21 -3.07
N THR A 192 12.04 25.66 -4.31
CA THR A 192 11.92 27.09 -4.64
C THR A 192 10.54 27.65 -4.31
N GLU A 193 9.53 26.80 -4.15
CA GLU A 193 8.26 27.20 -3.56
C GLU A 193 8.35 27.12 -2.03
N GLU A 194 8.74 28.23 -1.39
CA GLU A 194 8.33 28.50 -0.01
C GLU A 194 6.80 28.67 0.01
N LYS A 195 6.05 27.56 -0.07
CA LYS A 195 4.68 27.57 0.42
C LYS A 195 4.78 27.71 1.93
N LYS A 196 4.59 28.94 2.42
CA LYS A 196 4.32 29.22 3.84
C LYS A 196 3.44 28.11 4.38
N THR A 197 4.00 27.28 5.24
CA THR A 197 3.21 26.24 5.86
C THR A 197 2.38 26.89 6.95
N ALA A 198 1.19 26.34 7.23
CA ALA A 198 0.35 26.83 8.34
C ALA A 198 1.07 26.83 9.70
N TRP A 199 2.21 26.13 9.81
CA TRP A 199 3.08 26.08 10.97
C TRP A 199 4.04 27.27 11.11
N ASP A 200 4.35 27.96 10.01
CA ASP A 200 5.22 29.15 10.04
C ASP A 200 4.49 30.35 10.66
N ASP A 201 3.17 30.44 10.48
CA ASP A 201 2.31 31.44 11.14
C ASP A 201 2.25 31.22 12.67
N ILE A 202 2.35 29.96 13.12
CA ILE A 202 2.31 29.61 14.55
C ILE A 202 3.64 29.96 15.25
N ARG A 203 4.78 29.82 14.56
CA ARG A 203 6.10 30.18 15.14
C ARG A 203 6.38 31.68 15.15
N SER A 204 5.57 32.47 14.45
CA SER A 204 5.71 33.93 14.37
C SER A 204 4.97 34.69 15.48
N LYS A 205 4.33 33.97 16.41
CA LYS A 205 3.69 34.49 17.62
C LYS A 205 4.41 33.98 18.87
#